data_AF-A0A7C7G8B4-F1
#
_entry.id   AF-A0A7C7G8B4-F1
#
_cell.length_a   1.000
_cell.length_b   1.000
_cell.length_c   1.000
_cell.angle_alpha   90.00
_cell.angle_beta   90.00
_cell.angle_gamma   90.00
#
_symmetry.space_group_name_H-M   'P 1'
#
loop_
_entity.id
_entity.type
_entity.pdbx_description
1 polymer ?
#
loop_
_entity_poly.entity_id
_entity_poly.type
_entity_poly.pdbx_seq_one_letter_code
_entity_poly.pdbx_strand_id
1 'polypeptide(L)'
;MKTPASILLGFILVSVVGACTKPGTGGKAKIAGHVKHHEVHIPSAEVYIKYDATEFPGINLSVYDNQTTAGSTDGYYEFVEMNKGDYYLYARGYDGSISEDVTGGTPVEIKGKKEEVKIDVQVAE
;
A
#
# COMPACT_ATOMS: atom_id res chain seq x y z
N MET A 1 63.08 -3.84 -34.36
CA MET A 1 62.25 -2.64 -34.10
C MET A 1 61.32 -2.95 -32.95
N LYS A 2 61.26 -2.04 -31.96
CA LYS A 2 60.45 -2.13 -30.74
C LYS A 2 59.05 -1.59 -31.07
N THR A 3 57.99 -2.25 -30.62
CA THR A 3 56.69 -1.59 -30.42
C THR A 3 56.02 -2.10 -29.14
N PRO A 4 55.41 -1.21 -28.36
CA PRO A 4 55.20 -1.38 -26.93
C PRO A 4 53.86 -2.03 -26.59
N ALA A 5 53.83 -2.64 -25.40
CA ALA A 5 52.60 -3.01 -24.71
C ALA A 5 51.70 -1.78 -24.52
N SER A 6 50.39 -1.96 -24.67
CA SER A 6 49.39 -1.04 -24.11
C SER A 6 48.29 -1.88 -23.48
N ILE A 7 48.44 -2.10 -22.17
CA ILE A 7 47.41 -2.64 -21.29
C ILE A 7 46.43 -1.50 -21.06
N LEU A 8 45.27 -1.56 -21.73
CA LEU A 8 44.17 -0.64 -21.46
C LEU A 8 43.34 -1.24 -20.33
N LEU A 9 43.66 -0.84 -19.09
CA LEU A 9 42.88 -1.21 -17.91
C LEU A 9 41.62 -0.35 -17.88
N GLY A 10 40.50 -0.87 -18.39
CA GLY A 10 39.21 -0.21 -18.37
C GLY A 10 38.63 -0.15 -16.96
N PHE A 11 38.55 1.05 -16.38
CA PHE A 11 37.84 1.31 -15.13
C PHE A 11 36.33 1.17 -15.39
N ILE A 12 35.74 0.04 -14.99
CA ILE A 12 34.29 -0.12 -14.91
C ILE A 12 33.81 0.69 -13.71
N LEU A 13 33.26 1.88 -13.97
CA LEU A 13 32.56 2.67 -12.98
C LEU A 13 31.23 1.97 -12.69
N VAL A 14 31.21 1.06 -11.71
CA VAL A 14 29.97 0.48 -11.19
C VAL A 14 29.27 1.57 -10.38
N SER A 15 28.44 2.36 -11.06
CA SER A 15 27.52 3.28 -10.42
C SER A 15 26.51 2.48 -9.60
N VAL A 16 26.76 2.37 -8.29
CA VAL A 16 25.79 1.86 -7.32
C VAL A 16 24.65 2.88 -7.27
N VAL A 17 23.65 2.71 -8.14
CA VAL A 17 22.37 3.39 -8.01
C VAL A 17 21.77 2.94 -6.69
N GLY A 18 21.85 3.79 -5.68
CA GLY A 18 21.10 3.62 -4.44
C GLY A 18 19.62 3.65 -4.79
N ALA A 19 19.03 2.47 -4.97
CA ALA A 19 17.63 2.33 -5.29
C ALA A 19 16.80 2.76 -4.07
N CYS A 20 16.36 4.02 -4.04
CA CYS A 20 15.21 4.40 -3.24
C CYS A 20 14.01 3.63 -3.79
N THR A 21 13.53 2.65 -3.04
CA THR A 21 12.31 1.92 -3.37
C THR A 21 11.12 2.86 -3.24
N LYS A 22 10.32 2.99 -4.30
CA LYS A 22 9.07 3.75 -4.29
C LYS A 22 7.98 3.03 -3.48
N PRO A 23 6.94 3.73 -3.01
CA PRO A 23 5.75 3.09 -2.46
C PRO A 23 5.21 2.03 -3.43
N GLY A 24 4.74 0.91 -2.88
CA GLY A 24 4.25 -0.25 -3.63
C GLY A 24 4.70 -1.57 -3.01
N THR A 25 4.69 -2.64 -3.80
CA THR A 25 4.99 -4.01 -3.34
C THR A 25 6.48 -4.39 -3.47
N GLY A 26 6.87 -5.53 -2.89
CA GLY A 26 8.23 -6.07 -2.89
C GLY A 26 9.06 -5.73 -1.64
N GLY A 27 8.43 -5.12 -0.64
CA GLY A 27 9.04 -4.81 0.64
C GLY A 27 8.80 -5.88 1.70
N LYS A 28 8.98 -5.52 2.97
CA LYS A 28 8.79 -6.44 4.12
C LYS A 28 7.90 -5.83 5.20
N ALA A 29 7.25 -4.71 4.90
CA ALA A 29 6.25 -4.13 5.77
C ALA A 29 4.86 -4.66 5.43
N LYS A 30 3.89 -4.38 6.29
CA LYS A 30 2.48 -4.67 6.07
C LYS A 30 1.59 -3.57 6.64
N ILE A 31 0.42 -3.42 6.05
CA ILE A 31 -0.67 -2.58 6.55
C ILE A 31 -1.84 -3.50 6.83
N ALA A 32 -2.41 -3.41 8.03
CA ALA A 32 -3.55 -4.23 8.42
C ALA A 32 -4.49 -3.47 9.36
N GLY A 33 -5.73 -3.91 9.45
CA GLY A 33 -6.72 -3.34 10.36
C GLY A 33 -8.10 -3.85 10.04
N HIS A 34 -9.12 -3.12 10.47
CA HIS A 34 -10.51 -3.45 10.18
C HIS A 34 -11.19 -2.33 9.41
N VAL A 35 -12.18 -2.68 8.59
CA VAL A 35 -13.15 -1.72 8.05
C VAL A 35 -14.29 -1.57 9.05
N LYS A 36 -14.61 -0.33 9.42
CA LYS A 36 -15.59 -0.05 10.48
C LYS A 36 -16.50 1.11 10.14
N HIS A 37 -17.79 0.94 10.41
CA HIS A 37 -18.76 2.03 10.51
C HIS A 37 -19.00 2.30 12.00
N HIS A 38 -18.46 3.40 12.52
CA HIS A 38 -18.30 3.62 13.96
C HIS A 38 -17.58 2.44 14.66
N GLU A 39 -18.26 1.69 15.51
CA GLU A 39 -17.73 0.50 16.21
C GLU A 39 -18.18 -0.82 15.54
N VAL A 40 -18.99 -0.75 14.49
CA VAL A 40 -19.50 -1.92 13.75
C VAL A 40 -18.46 -2.32 12.71
N HIS A 41 -17.97 -3.56 12.79
CA HIS A 41 -17.09 -4.11 11.77
C HIS A 41 -17.88 -4.38 10.49
N ILE A 42 -17.31 -4.07 9.34
CA ILE A 42 -17.92 -4.27 8.02
C ILE A 42 -17.27 -5.49 7.35
N PRO A 43 -17.91 -6.68 7.41
CA PRO A 43 -17.34 -7.89 6.85
C PRO A 43 -17.38 -7.85 5.33
N SER A 44 -16.44 -8.56 4.69
CA SER A 44 -16.35 -8.66 3.22
C SER A 44 -16.20 -7.32 2.48
N ALA A 45 -15.86 -6.23 3.17
CA ALA A 45 -15.57 -4.95 2.54
C ALA A 45 -14.39 -5.07 1.57
N GLU A 46 -14.47 -4.36 0.45
CA GLU A 46 -13.34 -4.22 -0.46
C GLU A 46 -12.49 -3.04 -0.02
N VAL A 47 -11.19 -3.29 0.19
CA VAL A 47 -10.21 -2.26 0.54
C VAL A 47 -9.25 -2.09 -0.62
N TYR A 48 -9.21 -0.89 -1.15
CA TYR A 48 -8.37 -0.45 -2.25
C TYR A 48 -7.20 0.36 -1.71
N ILE A 49 -6.04 0.23 -2.34
CA ILE A 49 -4.83 0.97 -1.97
C ILE A 49 -4.27 1.72 -3.17
N LYS A 50 -4.04 3.03 -2.97
CA LYS A 50 -3.29 3.87 -3.90
C LYS A 50 -1.89 4.08 -3.34
N TYR A 51 -0.89 3.84 -4.16
CA TYR A 51 0.51 4.06 -3.85
C TYR A 51 0.87 5.52 -4.12
N ASP A 52 1.78 6.06 -3.29
CA ASP A 52 2.33 7.42 -3.42
C ASP A 52 1.24 8.50 -3.36
N ALA A 53 0.29 8.33 -2.43
CA ALA A 53 -0.84 9.23 -2.23
C ALA A 53 -1.17 9.39 -0.75
N THR A 54 -1.44 10.62 -0.32
CA THR A 54 -1.93 10.95 1.02
C THR A 54 -3.33 11.59 0.99
N GLU A 55 -3.83 11.90 -0.21
CA GLU A 55 -5.14 12.50 -0.43
C GLU A 55 -6.08 11.50 -1.11
N PHE A 56 -7.39 11.72 -0.93
CA PHE A 56 -8.41 10.88 -1.54
C PHE A 56 -8.35 10.94 -3.08
N PRO A 57 -8.02 9.84 -3.78
CA PRO A 57 -7.89 9.83 -5.23
C PRO A 57 -9.23 9.94 -5.99
N GLY A 58 -10.35 9.84 -5.28
CA GLY A 58 -11.69 9.80 -5.84
C GLY A 58 -12.29 8.39 -5.89
N ILE A 59 -13.59 8.31 -6.17
CA ILE A 59 -14.37 7.06 -6.14
C ILE A 59 -14.10 6.11 -7.33
N ASN A 60 -13.34 6.55 -8.33
CA ASN A 60 -13.05 5.71 -9.49
C ASN A 60 -12.02 4.64 -9.13
N LEU A 61 -12.47 3.40 -8.95
CA LEU A 61 -11.65 2.28 -8.53
C LEU A 61 -10.47 1.97 -9.48
N SER A 62 -10.56 2.35 -10.76
CA SER A 62 -9.48 2.10 -11.73
C SER A 62 -8.20 2.91 -11.47
N VAL A 63 -8.24 3.89 -10.56
CA VAL A 63 -7.06 4.71 -10.22
C VAL A 63 -6.22 4.10 -9.10
N TYR A 64 -6.74 3.09 -8.39
CA TYR A 64 -6.06 2.39 -7.31
C TYR A 64 -5.13 1.31 -7.87
N ASP A 65 -4.04 1.05 -7.15
CA ASP A 65 -2.96 0.18 -7.65
C ASP A 65 -3.18 -1.29 -7.25
N ASN A 66 -3.90 -1.55 -6.15
CA ASN A 66 -4.22 -2.90 -5.70
C ASN A 66 -5.49 -2.90 -4.82
N GLN A 67 -6.01 -4.09 -4.53
CA GLN A 67 -7.12 -4.30 -3.62
C GLN A 67 -6.97 -5.58 -2.80
N THR A 68 -7.69 -5.65 -1.69
CA THR A 68 -7.92 -6.86 -0.90
C THR A 68 -9.37 -6.89 -0.43
N THR A 69 -9.86 -8.07 -0.05
CA THR A 69 -11.18 -8.24 0.53
C THR A 69 -11.03 -8.53 2.01
N ALA A 70 -11.75 -7.78 2.83
CA ALA A 70 -11.76 -7.98 4.27
C ALA A 70 -12.41 -9.33 4.63
N GLY A 71 -12.06 -9.85 5.81
CA GLY A 71 -12.58 -11.10 6.34
C GLY A 71 -14.11 -11.11 6.38
N SER A 72 -14.70 -12.28 6.13
CA SER A 72 -16.15 -12.44 5.96
C SER A 72 -16.96 -12.27 7.25
N THR A 73 -16.29 -12.17 8.40
CA THR A 73 -16.94 -12.04 9.72
C THR A 73 -16.43 -10.88 10.54
N ASP A 74 -15.15 -10.55 10.44
CA ASP A 74 -14.48 -9.59 11.31
C ASP A 74 -14.13 -8.28 10.61
N GLY A 75 -14.26 -8.18 9.28
CA GLY A 75 -13.87 -6.98 8.54
C GLY A 75 -12.36 -6.74 8.55
N TYR A 76 -11.54 -7.73 8.90
CA TYR A 76 -10.08 -7.62 8.92
C TYR A 76 -9.52 -7.61 7.50
N TYR A 77 -8.65 -6.66 7.18
CA TYR A 77 -7.94 -6.60 5.90
C TYR A 77 -6.42 -6.56 6.11
N GLU A 78 -5.67 -6.97 5.09
CA GLU A 78 -4.21 -6.91 5.10
C GLU A 78 -3.63 -6.68 3.69
N PHE A 79 -2.63 -5.80 3.62
CA PHE A 79 -1.69 -5.67 2.52
C PHE A 79 -0.29 -6.05 3.00
N VAL A 80 0.30 -7.07 2.38
CA VAL A 80 1.63 -7.61 2.72
C VAL A 80 2.69 -7.18 1.71
N GLU A 81 3.96 -7.42 2.07
CA GLU A 81 5.12 -7.19 1.20
C GLU A 81 5.21 -5.73 0.71
N MET A 82 4.86 -4.78 1.58
CA MET A 82 4.80 -3.37 1.26
C MET A 82 6.16 -2.70 1.46
N ASN A 83 6.50 -1.76 0.58
CA ASN A 83 7.63 -0.85 0.74
C ASN A 83 7.29 0.27 1.71
N LYS A 84 8.32 0.93 2.27
CA LYS A 84 8.10 2.18 3.01
C LYS A 84 7.54 3.28 2.10
N GLY A 85 6.78 4.21 2.66
CA GLY A 85 6.25 5.37 1.97
C GLY A 85 4.77 5.61 2.24
N ASP A 86 4.19 6.51 1.45
CA ASP A 86 2.82 6.99 1.61
C ASP A 86 1.83 6.20 0.75
N TYR A 87 0.67 5.96 1.33
CA TYR A 87 -0.42 5.21 0.74
C TYR A 87 -1.77 5.83 1.15
N TYR A 88 -2.77 5.67 0.29
CA TYR A 88 -4.15 5.99 0.63
C TYR A 88 -5.00 4.73 0.54
N LEU A 89 -5.70 4.41 1.63
CA LEU A 89 -6.67 3.31 1.67
C LEU A 89 -8.06 3.86 1.42
N TYR A 90 -8.85 3.15 0.63
CA TYR A 90 -10.26 3.42 0.40
C TYR A 90 -11.05 2.14 0.53
N ALA A 91 -12.09 2.13 1.35
CA ALA A 91 -12.93 0.97 1.56
C ALA A 91 -14.36 1.23 1.05
N ARG A 92 -14.98 0.14 0.56
CA ARG A 92 -16.40 0.07 0.23
C ARG A 92 -16.99 -1.19 0.85
N GLY A 93 -18.16 -1.08 1.43
CA GLY A 93 -18.86 -2.22 2.00
C GLY A 93 -20.33 -1.94 2.19
N TYR A 94 -21.00 -2.84 2.89
CA TYR A 94 -22.43 -2.74 3.19
C TYR A 94 -22.62 -2.94 4.69
N ASP A 95 -23.24 -1.97 5.35
CA ASP A 95 -23.61 -2.08 6.76
C ASP A 95 -25.02 -2.65 6.89
N GLY A 96 -25.09 -3.95 7.18
CA GLY A 96 -26.36 -4.66 7.36
C GLY A 96 -27.17 -4.20 8.58
N SER A 97 -26.60 -3.47 9.53
CA SER A 97 -27.32 -2.97 10.71
C SER A 97 -28.25 -1.79 10.39
N ILE A 98 -27.90 -1.02 9.35
CA ILE A 98 -28.67 0.13 8.85
C ILE A 98 -29.17 -0.07 7.42
N SER A 99 -28.72 -1.12 6.75
CA SER A 99 -29.06 -1.47 5.37
C SER A 99 -28.62 -0.44 4.31
N GLU A 100 -27.40 0.09 4.46
CA GLU A 100 -26.83 1.12 3.58
C GLU A 100 -25.45 0.69 3.05
N ASP A 101 -25.13 1.17 1.85
CA ASP A 101 -23.76 1.11 1.33
C ASP A 101 -22.90 2.13 2.08
N VAL A 102 -21.69 1.73 2.49
CA VAL A 102 -20.77 2.57 3.25
C VAL A 102 -19.41 2.67 2.56
N THR A 103 -18.83 3.87 2.56
CA THR A 103 -17.50 4.11 2.00
C THR A 103 -16.66 5.04 2.88
N GLY A 104 -15.35 4.99 2.72
CA GLY A 104 -14.45 5.85 3.49
C GLY A 104 -13.01 5.56 3.18
N GLY A 105 -12.10 6.40 3.68
CA GLY A 105 -10.70 6.28 3.35
C GLY A 105 -9.80 6.93 4.40
N THR A 106 -8.56 6.50 4.41
CA THR A 106 -7.57 6.99 5.37
C THR A 106 -6.16 6.97 4.74
N PRO A 107 -5.37 8.04 4.90
CA PRO A 107 -3.97 8.00 4.54
C PRO A 107 -3.18 7.13 5.53
N VAL A 108 -2.15 6.45 5.04
CA VAL A 108 -1.26 5.65 5.85
C VAL A 108 0.19 5.80 5.37
N GLU A 109 1.10 6.01 6.32
CA GLU A 109 2.53 6.10 6.07
C GLU A 109 3.22 4.88 6.68
N ILE A 110 3.99 4.15 5.88
CA ILE A 110 4.92 3.12 6.37
C ILE A 110 6.30 3.76 6.50
N LYS A 111 6.82 3.89 7.72
CA LYS A 111 8.13 4.53 7.97
C LYS A 111 9.26 3.52 7.90
N GLY A 112 9.03 2.32 8.40
CA GLY A 112 10.00 1.24 8.51
C GLY A 112 9.98 0.25 7.35
N LYS A 113 11.15 -0.29 6.99
CA LYS A 113 11.26 -1.35 5.95
C LYS A 113 10.66 -2.71 6.37
N LYS A 114 10.42 -2.90 7.67
CA LYS A 114 9.91 -4.12 8.32
C LYS A 114 8.96 -3.71 9.45
N GLU A 115 7.91 -3.00 9.10
CA GLU A 115 6.93 -2.44 10.03
C GLU A 115 5.57 -3.08 9.77
N GLU A 116 4.78 -3.21 10.84
CA GLU A 116 3.35 -3.46 10.74
C GLU A 116 2.61 -2.18 11.15
N VAL A 117 1.93 -1.56 10.20
CA VAL A 117 1.08 -0.42 10.47
C VAL A 117 -0.34 -0.92 10.71
N LYS A 118 -0.86 -0.71 11.91
CA LYS A 118 -2.23 -1.05 12.28
C LYS A 118 -3.12 0.18 12.16
N ILE A 119 -4.04 0.17 11.22
CA ILE A 119 -4.95 1.29 10.97
C ILE A 119 -6.32 0.79 10.52
N ASP A 120 -7.37 1.23 11.20
CA ASP A 120 -8.74 0.93 10.77
C ASP A 120 -9.18 1.92 9.69
N VAL A 121 -9.99 1.46 8.73
CA VAL A 121 -10.62 2.34 7.73
C VAL A 121 -12.04 2.64 8.20
N GLN A 122 -12.25 3.89 8.62
CA GLN A 122 -13.59 4.38 8.98
C GLN A 122 -14.39 4.65 7.71
N VAL A 123 -15.59 4.07 7.64
CA VAL A 123 -16.55 4.27 6.56
C VAL A 123 -17.82 4.92 7.10
N ALA A 124 -18.57 5.56 6.21
CA ALA A 124 -19.87 6.20 6.47
C ALA A 124 -20.76 6.07 5.22
N GLU A 125 -22.05 6.35 5.37
CA GLU A 125 -23.06 6.35 4.29
C GLU A 125 -22.83 7.44 3.23
#